data_AF-A0A942JHC3-F1
#
_entry.id   AF-A0A942JHC3-F1
#
_cell.length_a   1.000
_cell.length_b   1.000
_cell.length_c   1.000
_cell.angle_alpha   90.00
_cell.angle_beta   90.00
_cell.angle_gamma   90.00
#
_symmetry.space_group_name_H-M   'P 1'
#
loop_
_entity.id
_entity.type
_entity.pdbx_description
1 polymer ?
#
loop_
_entity_poly.entity_id
_entity_poly.type
_entity_poly.pdbx_seq_one_letter_code
_entity_poly.pdbx_strand_id
1 'polypeptide(L)'
;MKRTSALMLLCAMLLSLLQLPSPANGAEKTMIEQVVTEYFGLRETAINRRKFAETRDSTSHLSTSILRTEERRITHLEDMALRTGIRLLDARSSVSIMNYSKMQDGLIRVKAYEWTFFDYEENGFTDFFGMGVWHNLVLSTEKGALIVIDDIYDEGPLTGMWVGESINVEESDIFLDIESGYSIETLMVPASTGVKFSRSGVATYADQWVFNQANNGLWEQYYNLDAYKNYNPSGGDCANYASQSLYEGGKLPFVPSGTYVWWYDNKGKIGRDFTHEHTASSSWISTTAHRNFFSNYAPYGGVLVNNPTNSDIIIGNPVYYDWTGNGLWNHTTICVGTNTAGTPVVNSHNMDYYRVKWNYGAAACKYSTVKIGKWEVLSPNGGERWKKGTYQTIRWNVLDEGNVWIELSVNGGSSWETIFSSTPNDGEEMWLVNRVTENALIRVTSLSHPYGRDISNNTFKLADLTVTSPNGGEQWVRGSTETITWSSVGLGGNVRIDLSTNGGANWQTIISSAPNNGIAYWVVNSVSTTQARIRVVSLVDSTYSDTSNAGFTITEPTK
;
A
#
# COMPACT_ATOMS: atom_id res chain seq x y z
N MET A 1 -8.42 91.72 5.85
CA MET A 1 -8.18 90.27 6.10
C MET A 1 -7.53 89.67 4.85
N LYS A 2 -6.64 88.70 5.05
CA LYS A 2 -5.48 88.33 4.23
C LYS A 2 -5.80 87.76 2.83
N ARG A 3 -4.87 88.02 1.88
CA ARG A 3 -4.61 87.28 0.64
C ARG A 3 -4.04 85.89 0.93
N THR A 4 -4.28 84.91 0.04
CA THR A 4 -3.35 83.86 -0.50
C THR A 4 -4.19 82.81 -1.28
N SER A 5 -4.02 82.55 -2.59
CA SER A 5 -2.93 81.86 -3.32
C SER A 5 -2.94 80.32 -3.17
N ALA A 6 -3.19 79.61 -4.28
CA ALA A 6 -2.70 78.26 -4.61
C ALA A 6 -3.15 77.92 -6.06
N LEU A 7 -2.57 78.51 -7.10
CA LEU A 7 -1.39 78.05 -7.86
C LEU A 7 -1.15 76.54 -7.88
N MET A 8 -1.31 75.98 -9.08
CA MET A 8 -0.97 74.64 -9.55
C MET A 8 0.44 74.21 -9.10
N LEU A 9 0.53 73.08 -8.41
CA LEU A 9 1.75 72.27 -8.39
C LEU A 9 1.66 71.24 -9.52
N LEU A 10 2.30 71.55 -10.65
CA LEU A 10 2.89 70.55 -11.53
C LEU A 10 4.01 69.87 -10.73
N CYS A 11 3.78 68.67 -10.21
CA CYS A 11 4.85 67.81 -9.75
C CYS A 11 5.09 66.76 -10.83
N ALA A 12 6.15 66.97 -11.60
CA ALA A 12 6.74 65.99 -12.48
C ALA A 12 7.24 64.80 -11.64
N MET A 13 6.46 63.72 -11.58
CA MET A 13 7.03 62.40 -11.38
C MET A 13 7.17 61.78 -12.76
N LEU A 14 8.42 61.67 -13.21
CA LEU A 14 8.80 60.80 -14.30
C LEU A 14 8.07 59.46 -14.10
N LEU A 15 7.23 59.09 -15.08
CA LEU A 15 6.94 57.71 -15.34
C LEU A 15 8.29 57.01 -15.59
N SER A 16 8.89 56.41 -14.57
CA SER A 16 9.69 55.22 -14.80
C SER A 16 8.70 54.16 -15.28
N LEU A 17 8.52 54.10 -16.60
CA LEU A 17 7.97 52.92 -17.26
C LEU A 17 8.70 51.72 -16.64
N LEU A 18 8.02 50.97 -15.77
CA LEU A 18 8.41 49.61 -15.46
C LEU A 18 8.37 48.88 -16.80
N GLN A 19 9.53 48.77 -17.45
CA GLN A 19 9.69 47.86 -18.56
C GLN A 19 9.52 46.46 -17.98
N LEU A 20 8.42 45.81 -18.37
CA LEU A 20 8.18 44.41 -18.10
C LEU A 20 9.35 43.58 -18.64
N PRO A 21 9.71 42.46 -17.97
CA PRO A 21 10.78 41.57 -18.44
C PRO A 21 10.56 41.20 -19.90
N SER A 22 11.57 41.40 -20.74
CA SER A 22 11.52 40.98 -22.14
C SER A 22 11.78 39.48 -22.26
N PRO A 23 10.97 38.72 -23.00
CA PRO A 23 11.30 37.32 -23.29
C PRO A 23 12.64 37.26 -24.04
N ALA A 24 13.48 36.28 -23.71
CA ALA A 24 14.73 36.07 -24.42
C ALA A 24 14.46 35.69 -25.88
N ASN A 25 15.35 36.12 -26.78
CA ASN A 25 15.29 35.68 -28.17
C ASN A 25 15.66 34.18 -28.26
N GLY A 26 15.30 33.51 -29.37
CA GLY A 26 15.51 32.05 -29.52
C GLY A 26 16.96 31.60 -29.32
N ALA A 27 17.95 32.46 -29.63
CA ALA A 27 19.36 32.15 -29.44
C ALA A 27 19.81 32.19 -27.98
N GLU A 28 19.33 33.16 -27.19
CA GLU A 28 19.64 33.29 -25.76
C GLU A 28 19.02 32.14 -24.95
N LYS A 29 17.81 31.68 -25.33
CA LYS A 29 17.22 30.44 -24.78
C LYS A 29 18.12 29.22 -25.00
N THR A 30 18.61 29.01 -26.23
CA THR A 30 19.51 27.89 -26.54
C THR A 30 20.82 27.95 -25.77
N MET A 31 21.38 29.15 -25.57
CA MET A 31 22.60 29.31 -24.77
C MET A 31 22.38 28.98 -23.29
N ILE A 32 21.23 29.38 -22.72
CA ILE A 32 20.85 29.02 -21.34
C ILE A 32 20.70 27.50 -21.22
N GLU A 33 19.93 26.88 -22.12
CA GLU A 33 19.73 25.43 -22.15
C GLU A 33 21.06 24.69 -22.21
N GLN A 34 21.97 25.11 -23.10
CA GLN A 34 23.29 24.51 -23.22
C GLN A 34 24.11 24.61 -21.93
N VAL A 35 24.29 25.80 -21.36
CA VAL A 35 25.12 26.00 -20.16
C VAL A 35 24.57 25.26 -18.95
N VAL A 36 23.23 25.22 -18.80
CA VAL A 36 22.59 24.47 -17.72
C VAL A 36 22.78 22.97 -17.92
N THR A 37 22.55 22.44 -19.13
CA THR A 37 22.78 21.02 -19.41
C THR A 37 24.25 20.61 -19.23
N GLU A 38 25.20 21.45 -19.63
CA GLU A 38 26.63 21.21 -19.39
C GLU A 38 26.96 21.16 -17.89
N TYR A 39 26.42 22.09 -17.09
CA TYR A 39 26.59 22.10 -15.63
C TYR A 39 26.08 20.81 -14.97
N PHE A 40 24.88 20.36 -15.30
CA PHE A 40 24.33 19.11 -14.74
C PHE A 40 25.02 17.85 -15.29
N GLY A 41 25.53 17.89 -16.52
CA GLY A 41 26.41 16.84 -17.05
C GLY A 41 27.71 16.69 -16.24
N LEU A 42 28.29 17.81 -15.80
CA LEU A 42 29.44 17.78 -14.88
C LEU A 42 29.06 17.15 -13.53
N ARG A 43 27.91 17.52 -12.96
CA ARG A 43 27.38 16.94 -11.71
C ARG A 43 27.23 15.43 -11.78
N GLU A 44 26.70 14.89 -12.88
CA GLU A 44 26.63 13.45 -13.14
C GLU A 44 28.02 12.80 -13.12
N THR A 45 28.94 13.31 -13.95
CA THR A 45 30.29 12.73 -14.07
C THR A 45 31.10 12.81 -12.77
N ALA A 46 30.81 13.80 -11.92
CA ALA A 46 31.49 14.04 -10.66
C ALA A 46 31.28 12.91 -9.65
N ILE A 47 30.08 12.32 -9.65
CA ILE A 47 29.71 11.21 -8.76
C ILE A 47 30.53 9.97 -9.13
N ASN A 48 30.57 9.65 -10.43
CA ASN A 48 31.28 8.48 -10.96
C ASN A 48 32.79 8.56 -10.72
N ARG A 49 33.34 9.77 -10.79
CA ARG A 49 34.79 10.02 -10.61
C ARG A 49 35.18 10.33 -9.18
N ARG A 50 34.21 10.54 -8.28
CA ARG A 50 34.41 11.09 -6.92
C ARG A 50 35.19 12.40 -6.91
N LYS A 51 35.05 13.18 -7.99
CA LYS A 51 35.75 14.46 -8.19
C LYS A 51 35.03 15.30 -9.24
N PHE A 52 34.79 16.58 -8.94
CA PHE A 52 33.99 17.45 -9.80
C PHE A 52 34.69 17.89 -11.09
N ALA A 53 35.99 18.19 -11.06
CA ALA A 53 36.71 18.67 -12.25
C ALA A 53 38.13 18.10 -12.42
N GLU A 54 38.50 17.82 -13.67
CA GLU A 54 39.85 17.38 -14.06
C GLU A 54 40.74 18.53 -14.55
N THR A 55 40.17 19.49 -15.29
CA THR A 55 40.89 20.62 -15.88
C THR A 55 40.08 21.90 -15.75
N ARG A 56 40.75 23.06 -15.84
CA ARG A 56 40.12 24.38 -15.73
C ARG A 56 39.24 24.74 -16.94
N ASP A 57 39.46 24.08 -18.09
CA ASP A 57 38.75 24.35 -19.33
C ASP A 57 37.35 23.73 -19.34
N SER A 58 37.17 22.54 -18.74
CA SER A 58 35.85 21.87 -18.68
C SER A 58 34.84 22.58 -17.78
N THR A 59 35.30 23.52 -16.94
CA THR A 59 34.45 24.28 -16.01
C THR A 59 34.51 25.78 -16.26
N SER A 60 34.91 26.21 -17.45
CA SER A 60 35.07 27.64 -17.75
C SER A 60 33.76 28.43 -17.71
N HIS A 61 32.62 27.73 -17.74
CA HIS A 61 31.26 28.29 -17.63
C HIS A 61 30.74 28.31 -16.18
N LEU A 62 31.57 28.00 -15.17
CA LEU A 62 31.18 27.97 -13.76
C LEU A 62 32.03 28.94 -12.93
N SER A 63 31.39 29.59 -11.96
CA SER A 63 32.12 30.39 -10.97
C SER A 63 32.91 29.52 -10.00
N THR A 64 33.95 30.09 -9.39
CA THR A 64 34.70 29.44 -8.31
C THR A 64 33.82 29.07 -7.12
N SER A 65 32.70 29.77 -6.91
CA SER A 65 31.74 29.45 -5.85
C SER A 65 31.05 28.13 -6.13
N ILE A 66 30.52 27.96 -7.35
CA ILE A 66 29.90 26.70 -7.80
C ILE A 66 30.86 25.53 -7.67
N LEU A 67 32.11 25.68 -8.13
CA LEU A 67 33.13 24.63 -8.00
C LEU A 67 33.31 24.16 -6.56
N ARG A 68 33.39 25.09 -5.60
CA ARG A 68 33.54 24.76 -4.18
C ARG A 68 32.30 24.08 -3.61
N THR A 69 31.12 24.52 -4.00
CA THR A 69 29.85 23.90 -3.59
C THR A 69 29.78 22.46 -4.09
N GLU A 70 30.07 22.23 -5.37
CA GLU A 70 30.03 20.89 -5.95
C GLU A 70 31.13 19.95 -5.43
N GLU A 71 32.33 20.47 -5.13
CA GLU A 71 33.36 19.68 -4.44
C GLU A 71 32.89 19.23 -3.05
N ARG A 72 32.20 20.09 -2.29
CA ARG A 72 31.61 19.72 -0.99
C ARG A 72 30.49 18.70 -1.15
N ARG A 73 29.68 18.80 -2.19
CA ARG A 73 28.58 17.87 -2.48
C ARG A 73 29.05 16.42 -2.53
N ILE A 74 30.19 16.17 -3.18
CA ILE A 74 30.77 14.84 -3.28
C ILE A 74 31.07 14.25 -1.89
N THR A 75 31.64 15.03 -0.97
CA THR A 75 31.87 14.58 0.42
C THR A 75 30.56 14.22 1.12
N HIS A 76 29.52 15.03 0.96
CA HIS A 76 28.21 14.76 1.58
C HIS A 76 27.55 13.48 1.02
N LEU A 77 27.70 13.21 -0.28
CA LEU A 77 27.23 11.96 -0.90
C LEU A 77 27.99 10.74 -0.37
N GLU A 78 29.31 10.85 -0.16
CA GLU A 78 30.10 9.77 0.45
C GLU A 78 29.72 9.54 1.92
N ASP A 79 29.49 10.61 2.68
CA ASP A 79 29.03 10.53 4.07
C ASP A 79 27.64 9.89 4.17
N MET A 80 26.72 10.24 3.27
CA MET A 80 25.42 9.59 3.16
C MET A 80 25.56 8.10 2.86
N ALA A 81 26.41 7.73 1.89
CA ALA A 81 26.64 6.34 1.52
C ALA A 81 27.17 5.54 2.73
N LEU A 82 28.14 6.09 3.45
CA LEU A 82 28.67 5.51 4.67
C LEU A 82 27.60 5.36 5.76
N ARG A 83 26.84 6.42 6.05
CA ARG A 83 25.78 6.42 7.08
C ARG A 83 24.68 5.40 6.78
N THR A 84 24.33 5.24 5.51
CA THR A 84 23.28 4.31 5.08
C THR A 84 23.82 2.91 4.79
N GLY A 85 25.12 2.67 4.92
CA GLY A 85 25.73 1.35 4.70
C GLY A 85 25.67 0.88 3.24
N ILE A 86 25.70 1.82 2.30
CA ILE A 86 25.74 1.54 0.85
C ILE A 86 27.05 2.02 0.26
N ARG A 87 27.36 1.53 -0.94
CA ARG A 87 28.46 2.04 -1.77
C ARG A 87 27.91 2.52 -3.09
N LEU A 88 28.03 3.82 -3.35
CA LEU A 88 27.67 4.40 -4.65
C LEU A 88 28.60 3.85 -5.76
N LEU A 89 28.00 3.51 -6.90
CA LEU A 89 28.65 2.92 -8.06
C LEU A 89 28.67 3.88 -9.25
N ASP A 90 27.49 4.39 -9.60
CA ASP A 90 27.26 5.20 -10.78
C ASP A 90 26.08 6.16 -10.52
N ALA A 91 25.93 7.19 -11.33
CA ALA A 91 24.78 8.05 -11.34
C ALA A 91 24.38 8.47 -12.75
N ARG A 92 23.08 8.66 -12.95
CA ARG A 92 22.47 9.22 -14.16
C ARG A 92 21.60 10.40 -13.76
N SER A 93 21.77 11.54 -14.41
CA SER A 93 21.04 12.76 -14.12
C SER A 93 20.23 13.22 -15.33
N SER A 94 19.07 13.81 -15.06
CA SER A 94 18.27 14.51 -16.05
C SER A 94 17.80 15.83 -15.46
N VAL A 95 18.15 16.93 -16.13
CA VAL A 95 17.69 18.27 -15.76
C VAL A 95 16.59 18.72 -16.71
N SER A 96 15.58 19.35 -16.13
CA SER A 96 14.55 20.03 -16.88
C SER A 96 14.42 21.49 -16.45
N ILE A 97 14.51 22.41 -17.41
CA ILE A 97 14.41 23.86 -17.18
C ILE A 97 12.93 24.26 -17.16
N MET A 98 12.48 24.77 -16.02
CA MET A 98 11.08 25.12 -15.79
C MET A 98 10.77 26.54 -16.26
N ASN A 99 11.63 27.49 -15.90
CA ASN A 99 11.55 28.85 -16.39
C ASN A 99 12.91 29.55 -16.28
N TYR A 100 13.03 30.69 -16.95
CA TYR A 100 14.08 31.65 -16.67
C TYR A 100 13.56 33.08 -16.80
N SER A 101 14.19 34.00 -16.08
CA SER A 101 13.85 35.42 -16.08
C SER A 101 15.11 36.26 -16.12
N LYS A 102 15.16 37.19 -17.08
CA LYS A 102 16.23 38.19 -17.17
C LYS A 102 15.87 39.38 -16.28
N MET A 103 16.79 39.70 -15.38
CA MET A 103 16.61 40.74 -14.37
C MET A 103 17.16 42.08 -14.86
N GLN A 104 16.76 43.17 -14.20
CA GLN A 104 17.16 44.54 -14.56
C GLN A 104 18.67 44.79 -14.37
N ASP A 105 19.30 44.04 -13.48
CA ASP A 105 20.74 44.03 -13.25
C ASP A 105 21.54 43.25 -14.32
N GLY A 106 20.84 42.65 -15.30
CA GLY A 106 21.44 41.85 -16.37
C GLY A 106 21.68 40.38 -16.01
N LEU A 107 21.38 39.96 -14.77
CA LEU A 107 21.44 38.56 -14.34
C LEU A 107 20.28 37.78 -14.95
N ILE A 108 20.48 36.47 -15.12
CA ILE A 108 19.45 35.55 -15.59
C ILE A 108 19.20 34.55 -14.46
N ARG A 109 17.98 34.49 -13.94
CA ARG A 109 17.58 33.47 -12.97
C ARG A 109 16.93 32.31 -13.70
N VAL A 110 17.32 31.08 -13.39
CA VAL A 110 16.78 29.87 -14.03
C VAL A 110 16.26 28.95 -12.93
N LYS A 111 14.98 28.58 -13.02
CA LYS A 111 14.42 27.52 -12.19
C LYS A 111 14.55 26.21 -12.96
N ALA A 112 15.26 25.25 -12.38
CA ALA A 112 15.45 23.92 -12.94
C ALA A 112 15.04 22.85 -11.92
N TYR A 113 14.79 21.65 -12.43
CA TYR A 113 14.49 20.49 -11.62
C TYR A 113 15.33 19.31 -12.12
N GLU A 114 16.15 18.75 -11.24
CA GLU A 114 17.09 17.67 -11.52
C GLU A 114 16.57 16.37 -10.90
N TRP A 115 16.50 15.29 -11.68
CA TRP A 115 16.48 13.93 -11.14
C TRP A 115 17.87 13.35 -11.24
N THR A 116 18.44 12.90 -10.12
CA THR A 116 19.64 12.05 -10.09
C THR A 116 19.25 10.65 -9.62
N PHE A 117 19.55 9.63 -10.41
CA PHE A 117 19.46 8.24 -9.99
C PHE A 117 20.84 7.69 -9.72
N PHE A 118 21.00 7.05 -8.57
CA PHE A 118 22.25 6.47 -8.11
C PHE A 118 22.15 4.95 -8.15
N ASP A 119 23.08 4.32 -8.84
CA ASP A 119 23.31 2.89 -8.72
C ASP A 119 24.20 2.65 -7.50
N TYR A 120 23.83 1.70 -6.65
CA TYR A 120 24.54 1.42 -5.40
C TYR A 120 24.67 -0.08 -5.16
N GLU A 121 25.61 -0.45 -4.29
CA GLU A 121 25.75 -1.79 -3.75
C GLU A 121 25.50 -1.80 -2.25
N GLU A 122 24.77 -2.81 -1.80
CA GLU A 122 24.51 -3.14 -0.39
C GLU A 122 24.60 -4.66 -0.20
N ASN A 123 25.47 -5.11 0.72
CA ASN A 123 25.63 -6.54 1.07
C ASN A 123 25.87 -7.48 -0.13
N GLY A 124 26.57 -7.00 -1.17
CA GLY A 124 26.87 -7.74 -2.39
C GLY A 124 25.77 -7.70 -3.46
N PHE A 125 24.66 -7.00 -3.23
CA PHE A 125 23.59 -6.80 -4.19
C PHE A 125 23.59 -5.38 -4.75
N THR A 126 23.29 -5.25 -6.03
CA THR A 126 23.20 -3.94 -6.72
C THR A 126 21.75 -3.54 -6.91
N ASP A 127 21.45 -2.26 -6.68
CA ASP A 127 20.13 -1.67 -6.88
C ASP A 127 20.27 -0.19 -7.24
N PHE A 128 19.16 0.54 -7.40
CA PHE A 128 19.18 1.97 -7.66
C PHE A 128 18.11 2.75 -6.87
N PHE A 129 18.40 4.00 -6.56
CA PHE A 129 17.42 4.94 -5.99
C PHE A 129 17.48 6.27 -6.74
N GLY A 130 16.43 7.08 -6.63
CA GLY A 130 16.33 8.40 -7.26
C GLY A 130 16.11 9.52 -6.25
N MET A 131 16.65 10.70 -6.57
CA MET A 131 16.45 11.95 -5.86
C MET A 131 16.10 13.07 -6.85
N GLY A 132 14.96 13.72 -6.63
CA GLY A 132 14.50 14.88 -7.37
C GLY A 132 14.72 16.17 -6.58
N VAL A 133 15.41 17.15 -7.17
CA VAL A 133 15.86 18.38 -6.51
C VAL A 133 15.48 19.61 -7.34
N TRP A 134 14.98 20.64 -6.67
CA TRP A 134 14.74 21.95 -7.27
C TRP A 134 15.98 22.83 -7.17
N HIS A 135 16.32 23.49 -8.28
CA HIS A 135 17.45 24.39 -8.42
C HIS A 135 16.99 25.79 -8.79
N ASN A 136 17.53 26.79 -8.11
CA ASN A 136 17.42 28.20 -8.49
C ASN A 136 18.80 28.72 -8.87
N LEU A 137 19.11 28.65 -10.16
CA LEU A 137 20.39 29.07 -10.71
C LEU A 137 20.39 30.58 -10.98
N VAL A 138 21.56 31.20 -10.85
CA VAL A 138 21.83 32.56 -11.32
C VAL A 138 22.97 32.51 -12.33
N LEU A 139 22.72 33.06 -13.52
CA LEU A 139 23.67 33.15 -14.61
C LEU A 139 24.04 34.62 -14.84
N SER A 140 25.31 34.85 -15.16
CA SER A 140 25.85 36.14 -15.59
C SER A 140 26.41 36.05 -17.00
N THR A 141 26.40 37.16 -17.74
CA THR A 141 27.10 37.25 -19.03
C THR A 141 28.48 37.87 -18.84
N GLU A 142 29.53 37.09 -19.05
CA GLU A 142 30.92 37.55 -18.95
C GLU A 142 31.62 37.41 -20.29
N LYS A 143 32.12 38.51 -20.85
CA LYS A 143 32.85 38.55 -22.13
C LYS A 143 32.11 37.84 -23.29
N GLY A 144 30.78 37.85 -23.26
CA GLY A 144 29.93 37.22 -24.29
C GLY A 144 29.58 35.75 -24.04
N ALA A 145 30.03 35.14 -22.94
CA ALA A 145 29.65 33.79 -22.52
C ALA A 145 28.76 33.82 -21.28
N LEU A 146 27.84 32.87 -21.16
CA LEU A 146 27.04 32.68 -19.95
C LEU A 146 27.83 31.85 -18.93
N ILE A 147 27.83 32.31 -17.68
CA ILE A 147 28.49 31.68 -16.54
C ILE A 147 27.44 31.39 -15.47
N VAL A 148 27.39 30.17 -14.94
CA VAL A 148 26.61 29.86 -13.73
C VAL A 148 27.38 30.40 -12.53
N ILE A 149 26.81 31.38 -11.86
CA ILE A 149 27.47 32.08 -10.75
C ILE A 149 26.96 31.66 -9.38
N ASP A 150 25.71 31.20 -9.30
CA ASP A 150 25.06 30.72 -8.08
C ASP A 150 24.04 29.62 -8.37
N ASP A 151 23.83 28.74 -7.40
CA ASP A 151 22.88 27.63 -7.44
C ASP A 151 22.38 27.36 -6.02
N ILE A 152 21.09 27.62 -5.78
CA ILE A 152 20.43 27.33 -4.52
C ILE A 152 19.63 26.03 -4.71
N TYR A 153 19.87 25.06 -3.83
CA TYR A 153 19.18 23.77 -3.80
C TYR A 153 19.27 23.12 -2.41
N ASP A 154 18.39 22.15 -2.15
CA ASP A 154 18.30 21.43 -0.88
C ASP A 154 18.33 19.92 -1.09
N GLU A 155 19.40 19.29 -0.60
CA GLU A 155 19.59 17.83 -0.54
C GLU A 155 19.75 17.36 0.91
N GLY A 156 19.47 18.23 1.88
CA GLY A 156 19.89 18.13 3.26
C GLY A 156 19.36 16.89 3.99
N PRO A 157 18.07 16.54 3.87
CA PRO A 157 17.53 15.41 4.64
C PRO A 157 18.09 14.05 4.23
N LEU A 158 18.56 13.90 2.98
CA LEU A 158 19.24 12.69 2.52
C LEU A 158 20.77 12.80 2.69
N THR A 159 21.38 13.83 2.12
CA THR A 159 22.85 13.96 2.01
C THR A 159 23.50 14.69 3.19
N GLY A 160 22.74 15.53 3.89
CA GLY A 160 23.25 16.49 4.88
C GLY A 160 23.75 17.81 4.27
N MET A 161 23.59 18.02 2.96
CA MET A 161 24.02 19.22 2.25
C MET A 161 22.88 20.24 2.08
N TRP A 162 23.12 21.46 2.56
CA TRP A 162 22.22 22.61 2.40
C TRP A 162 22.95 23.74 1.68
N VAL A 163 22.36 24.32 0.64
CA VAL A 163 22.96 25.41 -0.15
C VAL A 163 21.99 26.60 -0.26
N GLY A 164 22.35 27.72 0.38
CA GLY A 164 21.56 28.96 0.43
C GLY A 164 20.46 28.97 1.51
N GLU A 165 19.56 29.96 1.46
CA GLU A 165 18.31 29.93 2.24
C GLU A 165 17.41 28.82 1.67
N SER A 166 16.89 27.94 2.53
CA SER A 166 16.12 26.75 2.13
C SER A 166 15.01 27.08 1.14
N ILE A 167 14.97 26.37 0.00
CA ILE A 167 13.97 26.58 -1.06
C ILE A 167 12.59 26.06 -0.65
N ASN A 168 12.51 25.20 0.37
CA ASN A 168 11.25 24.67 0.83
C ASN A 168 10.78 25.37 2.10
N VAL A 169 9.60 25.95 1.93
CA VAL A 169 8.77 26.66 2.91
C VAL A 169 8.74 25.87 4.21
N GLU A 170 9.02 26.58 5.30
CA GLU A 170 8.92 26.03 6.64
C GLU A 170 7.56 25.34 6.79
N GLU A 171 7.56 24.09 7.24
CA GLU A 171 6.35 23.39 7.70
C GLU A 171 5.67 24.13 8.87
N SER A 172 6.30 25.22 9.37
CA SER A 172 5.90 26.03 10.52
C SER A 172 4.63 26.86 10.30
N ASP A 173 4.14 27.03 9.07
CA ASP A 173 2.92 27.82 8.80
C ASP A 173 1.63 26.99 8.68
N ILE A 174 1.69 25.65 8.77
CA ILE A 174 0.48 24.81 8.91
C ILE A 174 0.30 24.40 10.39
N PHE A 175 0.38 25.38 11.29
CA PHE A 175 -0.38 25.32 12.55
C PHE A 175 -1.84 25.64 12.22
N LEU A 176 -2.54 24.71 11.56
CA LEU A 176 -4.01 24.69 11.66
C LEU A 176 -4.34 24.21 13.08
N ASP A 177 -4.60 25.19 13.94
CA ASP A 177 -5.14 25.09 15.31
C ASP A 177 -5.34 23.66 15.81
N ILE A 178 -4.29 23.12 16.44
CA ILE A 178 -4.44 22.04 17.42
C ILE A 178 -4.93 22.71 18.72
N GLU A 179 -6.10 23.33 18.69
CA GLU A 179 -6.81 23.76 19.90
C GLU A 179 -8.30 23.51 19.72
N SER A 180 -8.77 22.39 20.27
CA SER A 180 -9.77 22.39 21.35
C SER A 180 -10.47 21.04 21.43
N GLY A 181 -10.61 20.57 22.68
CA GLY A 181 -11.07 19.24 23.01
C GLY A 181 -12.46 18.92 22.47
N TYR A 182 -12.59 17.69 21.98
CA TYR A 182 -13.89 17.05 21.82
C TYR A 182 -13.93 15.80 22.68
N SER A 183 -14.83 15.82 23.66
CA SER A 183 -15.11 14.71 24.55
C SER A 183 -15.77 13.55 23.81
N ILE A 184 -15.41 12.36 24.27
CA ILE A 184 -15.79 11.03 23.81
C ILE A 184 -17.31 10.83 23.80
N GLU A 185 -17.87 10.52 22.64
CA GLU A 185 -18.93 9.52 22.51
C GLU A 185 -18.58 8.57 21.36
N THR A 186 -18.42 7.30 21.71
CA THR A 186 -18.19 6.18 20.78
C THR A 186 -19.40 6.00 19.87
N LEU A 187 -19.42 6.72 18.74
CA LEU A 187 -20.27 6.35 17.62
C LEU A 187 -19.49 5.40 16.72
N MET A 188 -19.74 4.10 16.91
CA MET A 188 -19.47 3.09 15.90
C MET A 188 -20.25 3.46 14.63
N VAL A 189 -19.58 4.06 13.65
CA VAL A 189 -20.08 4.06 12.26
C VAL A 189 -19.65 2.73 11.63
N PRO A 190 -20.52 2.04 10.88
CA PRO A 190 -20.33 0.63 10.60
C PRO A 190 -19.12 0.39 9.71
N ALA A 191 -18.26 -0.53 10.14
CA ALA A 191 -17.37 -1.26 9.25
C ALA A 191 -18.23 -2.03 8.23
N SER A 192 -18.54 -1.44 7.09
CA SER A 192 -19.15 -2.16 5.95
C SER A 192 -19.05 -1.40 4.64
N THR A 193 -17.90 -0.81 4.32
CA THR A 193 -17.49 -0.88 2.92
C THR A 193 -16.73 -2.20 2.83
N GLY A 194 -17.22 -3.18 2.07
CA GLY A 194 -16.48 -4.44 1.82
C GLY A 194 -15.19 -4.23 0.99
N VAL A 195 -14.55 -3.08 1.15
CA VAL A 195 -13.38 -2.60 0.42
C VAL A 195 -12.16 -3.06 1.21
N LYS A 196 -11.43 -4.01 0.61
CA LYS A 196 -10.21 -4.59 1.16
C LYS A 196 -9.05 -3.62 0.98
N PHE A 197 -8.28 -3.39 2.04
CA PHE A 197 -7.07 -2.57 1.97
C PHE A 197 -6.01 -3.23 1.07
N SER A 198 -5.53 -2.53 0.04
CA SER A 198 -4.55 -3.06 -0.91
C SER A 198 -3.15 -2.50 -0.69
N ARG A 199 -2.29 -3.22 0.04
CA ARG A 199 -0.88 -2.83 0.25
C ARG A 199 -0.12 -2.63 -1.07
N SER A 200 -0.26 -3.58 -1.99
CA SER A 200 0.35 -3.51 -3.31
C SER A 200 -0.24 -2.37 -4.14
N GLY A 201 -1.52 -2.07 -3.97
CA GLY A 201 -2.16 -0.90 -4.57
C GLY A 201 -1.57 0.42 -4.06
N VAL A 202 -1.33 0.54 -2.75
CA VAL A 202 -0.63 1.70 -2.16
C VAL A 202 0.75 1.88 -2.81
N ALA A 203 1.56 0.82 -2.85
CA ALA A 203 2.90 0.86 -3.43
C ALA A 203 2.89 1.17 -4.93
N THR A 204 1.93 0.60 -5.68
CA THR A 204 1.78 0.87 -7.12
C THR A 204 1.41 2.33 -7.37
N TYR A 205 0.49 2.90 -6.59
CA TYR A 205 0.13 4.31 -6.70
C TYR A 205 1.34 5.20 -6.37
N ALA A 206 2.05 4.89 -5.29
CA ALA A 206 3.26 5.61 -4.92
C ALA A 206 4.32 5.56 -6.03
N ASP A 207 4.66 4.38 -6.54
CA ASP A 207 5.61 4.23 -7.65
C ASP A 207 5.16 4.96 -8.94
N GLN A 208 3.85 5.01 -9.21
CA GLN A 208 3.31 5.70 -10.38
C GLN A 208 3.47 7.22 -10.28
N TRP A 209 3.22 7.80 -9.11
CA TRP A 209 3.09 9.26 -8.94
C TRP A 209 4.28 9.93 -8.26
N VAL A 210 5.31 9.18 -7.87
CA VAL A 210 6.59 9.71 -7.35
C VAL A 210 7.41 10.44 -8.41
N PHE A 211 7.30 10.03 -9.68
CA PHE A 211 8.21 10.45 -10.73
C PHE A 211 7.70 11.61 -11.58
N ASN A 212 8.67 12.35 -12.12
CA ASN A 212 8.50 13.29 -13.22
C ASN A 212 9.15 12.65 -14.47
N GLN A 213 8.40 12.45 -15.55
CA GLN A 213 8.99 12.20 -16.86
C GLN A 213 8.46 13.24 -17.85
N ALA A 214 9.37 13.93 -18.54
CA ALA A 214 9.02 14.70 -19.72
C ALA A 214 8.89 13.74 -20.90
N ASN A 215 7.72 13.73 -21.55
CA ASN A 215 7.47 12.94 -22.75
C ASN A 215 7.26 13.90 -23.94
N ASN A 216 8.11 13.84 -24.96
CA ASN A 216 8.01 14.71 -26.16
C ASN A 216 8.02 16.23 -25.88
N GLY A 217 8.74 16.70 -24.86
CA GLY A 217 8.79 18.13 -24.52
C GLY A 217 7.48 18.71 -23.98
N LEU A 218 6.49 17.84 -23.73
CA LEU A 218 5.29 18.14 -22.97
C LEU A 218 5.41 17.42 -21.64
N TRP A 219 5.22 18.18 -20.57
CA TRP A 219 5.23 17.65 -19.22
C TRP A 219 3.97 16.81 -19.03
N GLU A 220 4.10 15.49 -19.05
CA GLU A 220 3.04 14.61 -18.51
C GLU A 220 3.02 14.83 -17.00
N GLN A 221 1.82 15.12 -16.50
CA GLN A 221 1.59 15.82 -15.24
C GLN A 221 2.29 15.13 -14.06
N TYR A 222 3.27 15.85 -13.48
CA TYR A 222 3.68 15.76 -12.08
C TYR A 222 2.41 15.66 -11.25
N TYR A 223 2.30 14.65 -10.39
CA TYR A 223 1.13 14.43 -9.53
C TYR A 223 -0.14 14.11 -10.30
N ASN A 224 -1.05 13.45 -9.60
CA ASN A 224 -2.43 13.36 -10.03
C ASN A 224 -3.12 14.74 -9.88
N LEU A 225 -2.64 15.78 -10.60
CA LEU A 225 -3.08 17.18 -10.51
C LEU A 225 -4.52 17.38 -10.97
N ASP A 226 -5.00 16.49 -11.83
CA ASP A 226 -6.41 16.43 -12.20
C ASP A 226 -7.30 16.16 -10.98
N ALA A 227 -6.78 15.44 -9.98
CA ALA A 227 -7.50 15.05 -8.77
C ALA A 227 -7.06 15.80 -7.49
N TYR A 228 -5.79 16.17 -7.36
CA TYR A 228 -5.19 16.65 -6.11
C TYR A 228 -4.33 17.90 -6.31
N LYS A 229 -4.40 18.81 -5.34
CA LYS A 229 -3.55 20.01 -5.25
C LYS A 229 -2.13 19.59 -4.88
N ASN A 230 -1.16 20.24 -5.51
CA ASN A 230 0.25 20.21 -5.14
C ASN A 230 0.49 21.18 -3.97
N TYR A 231 0.87 20.65 -2.81
CA TYR A 231 1.20 21.40 -1.60
C TYR A 231 2.70 21.68 -1.42
N ASN A 232 3.56 21.24 -2.35
CA ASN A 232 5.01 21.42 -2.24
C ASN A 232 5.43 22.87 -1.95
N PRO A 233 4.85 23.91 -2.59
CA PRO A 233 5.18 25.31 -2.29
C PRO A 233 4.67 25.84 -0.94
N SER A 234 3.87 25.06 -0.20
CA SER A 234 3.21 25.49 1.04
C SER A 234 3.52 24.59 2.24
N GLY A 235 4.30 23.53 2.05
CA GLY A 235 4.50 22.47 3.05
C GLY A 235 3.36 21.43 3.06
N GLY A 236 3.66 20.23 3.55
CA GLY A 236 2.65 19.17 3.78
C GLY A 236 2.40 18.20 2.61
N ASP A 237 3.12 18.34 1.50
CA ASP A 237 2.83 17.50 0.33
C ASP A 237 3.30 16.05 0.47
N CYS A 238 4.30 15.80 1.33
CA CYS A 238 4.68 14.45 1.72
C CYS A 238 3.50 13.67 2.34
N ALA A 239 2.74 14.32 3.23
CA ALA A 239 1.54 13.75 3.83
C ALA A 239 0.36 13.69 2.85
N ASN A 240 0.20 14.70 1.99
CA ASN A 240 -0.79 14.67 0.91
C ASN A 240 -0.56 13.46 -0.03
N TYR A 241 0.68 13.21 -0.43
CA TYR A 241 1.07 12.09 -1.27
C TYR A 241 0.89 10.73 -0.58
N ALA A 242 1.29 10.62 0.69
CA ALA A 242 1.05 9.42 1.49
C ALA A 242 -0.46 9.15 1.62
N SER A 243 -1.26 10.19 1.87
CA SER A 243 -2.72 10.08 1.95
C SER A 243 -3.35 9.62 0.65
N GLN A 244 -2.94 10.20 -0.48
CA GLN A 244 -3.37 9.76 -1.81
C GLN A 244 -3.03 8.29 -2.05
N SER A 245 -1.82 7.86 -1.70
CA SER A 245 -1.38 6.47 -1.86
C SER A 245 -2.26 5.52 -1.05
N LEU A 246 -2.61 5.89 0.20
CA LEU A 246 -3.48 5.10 1.08
C LEU A 246 -4.94 5.10 0.61
N TYR A 247 -5.44 6.22 0.06
CA TYR A 247 -6.80 6.35 -0.44
C TYR A 247 -6.98 5.69 -1.82
N GLU A 248 -6.26 6.17 -2.82
CA GLU A 248 -6.39 5.72 -4.21
C GLU A 248 -5.81 4.32 -4.42
N GLY A 249 -4.61 4.09 -3.91
CA GLY A 249 -3.93 2.80 -4.03
C GLY A 249 -4.48 1.80 -3.02
N GLY A 250 -4.52 2.19 -1.75
CA GLY A 250 -4.94 1.33 -0.65
C GLY A 250 -6.44 1.11 -0.54
N LYS A 251 -7.26 1.95 -1.18
CA LYS A 251 -8.73 1.91 -1.10
C LYS A 251 -9.27 2.14 0.32
N LEU A 252 -8.52 2.83 1.19
CA LEU A 252 -9.05 3.24 2.49
C LEU A 252 -10.17 4.27 2.30
N PRO A 253 -11.30 4.16 3.00
CA PRO A 253 -12.39 5.14 2.90
C PRO A 253 -12.00 6.48 3.55
N PHE A 254 -12.69 7.57 3.19
CA PHE A 254 -12.55 8.84 3.93
C PHE A 254 -13.26 8.79 5.28
N VAL A 255 -12.80 9.65 6.20
CA VAL A 255 -13.43 9.93 7.50
C VAL A 255 -13.67 11.44 7.61
N PRO A 256 -14.78 11.97 7.08
CA PRO A 256 -15.01 13.41 7.02
C PRO A 256 -15.47 14.04 8.35
N SER A 257 -15.78 13.23 9.37
CA SER A 257 -16.34 13.72 10.64
C SER A 257 -16.01 12.79 11.82
N GLY A 258 -16.15 13.33 13.04
CA GLY A 258 -15.87 12.64 14.30
C GLY A 258 -14.61 13.14 15.00
N THR A 259 -14.16 12.42 16.03
CA THR A 259 -12.94 12.73 16.81
C THR A 259 -11.67 12.66 15.96
N TYR A 260 -11.69 11.84 14.92
CA TYR A 260 -10.61 11.67 13.97
C TYR A 260 -11.17 11.98 12.58
N VAL A 261 -10.57 12.95 11.90
CA VAL A 261 -10.92 13.32 10.52
C VAL A 261 -9.77 12.90 9.60
N TRP A 262 -10.06 12.47 8.38
CA TRP A 262 -9.11 12.24 7.27
C TRP A 262 -9.87 12.28 5.95
N TRP A 263 -9.78 13.39 5.24
CA TRP A 263 -10.54 13.63 4.03
C TRP A 263 -9.86 14.66 3.11
N TYR A 264 -10.26 14.62 1.84
CA TYR A 264 -9.86 15.57 0.80
C TYR A 264 -11.07 15.96 -0.06
N ASP A 265 -11.19 17.24 -0.39
CA ASP A 265 -12.16 17.75 -1.36
C ASP A 265 -11.48 18.44 -2.55
N ASN A 266 -11.77 17.93 -3.74
CA ASN A 266 -11.39 18.51 -5.02
C ASN A 266 -12.55 19.34 -5.58
N LYS A 267 -12.73 20.57 -5.07
CA LYS A 267 -13.70 21.56 -5.60
C LYS A 267 -15.15 21.07 -5.56
N GLY A 268 -15.59 20.46 -4.46
CA GLY A 268 -16.95 19.96 -4.26
C GLY A 268 -17.28 18.64 -4.96
N LYS A 269 -16.30 17.93 -5.52
CA LYS A 269 -16.53 16.63 -6.18
C LYS A 269 -16.64 15.45 -5.21
N ILE A 270 -16.22 15.59 -3.95
CA ILE A 270 -16.42 14.53 -2.95
C ILE A 270 -17.01 15.10 -1.65
N GLY A 271 -18.35 15.29 -1.68
CA GLY A 271 -19.37 15.42 -0.61
C GLY A 271 -19.04 16.10 0.73
N ARG A 272 -19.80 17.06 1.27
CA ARG A 272 -20.97 17.85 0.82
C ARG A 272 -20.81 19.24 1.46
N ASP A 273 -20.43 20.26 0.68
CA ASP A 273 -21.03 21.61 0.58
C ASP A 273 -20.15 22.45 -0.33
N PHE A 274 -20.77 23.24 -1.21
CA PHE A 274 -20.22 23.74 -2.46
C PHE A 274 -19.87 25.22 -2.33
N THR A 275 -18.59 25.60 -2.40
CA THR A 275 -18.19 26.95 -2.89
C THR A 275 -16.68 27.23 -3.05
N HIS A 276 -15.74 26.37 -2.63
CA HIS A 276 -14.32 26.78 -2.56
C HIS A 276 -13.33 25.78 -3.19
N GLU A 277 -12.10 26.27 -3.36
CA GLU A 277 -10.89 25.63 -3.92
C GLU A 277 -10.57 24.27 -3.26
N HIS A 278 -9.52 23.57 -3.73
CA HIS A 278 -9.09 22.30 -3.10
C HIS A 278 -8.88 22.45 -1.57
N THR A 279 -9.56 21.64 -0.77
CA THR A 279 -9.45 21.63 0.71
C THR A 279 -9.20 20.23 1.25
N ALA A 280 -8.62 20.13 2.45
CA ALA A 280 -8.23 18.86 3.07
C ALA A 280 -8.21 18.98 4.60
N SER A 281 -8.35 17.86 5.31
CA SER A 281 -8.13 17.83 6.77
C SER A 281 -6.65 17.92 7.14
N SER A 282 -6.33 18.36 8.36
CA SER A 282 -4.94 18.41 8.83
C SER A 282 -4.27 17.03 8.79
N SER A 283 -4.99 15.95 9.11
CA SER A 283 -4.49 14.57 8.98
C SER A 283 -4.20 14.12 7.55
N TRP A 284 -4.70 14.82 6.54
CA TRP A 284 -4.40 14.54 5.14
C TRP A 284 -3.10 15.21 4.70
N ILE A 285 -2.82 16.43 5.18
CA ILE A 285 -1.70 17.27 4.70
C ILE A 285 -0.58 17.51 5.73
N SER A 286 -0.76 17.17 7.01
CA SER A 286 0.26 17.33 8.04
C SER A 286 0.78 15.97 8.49
N THR A 287 2.11 15.81 8.46
CA THR A 287 2.80 14.58 8.86
C THR A 287 2.42 14.13 10.27
N THR A 288 2.45 15.05 11.24
CA THR A 288 2.16 14.74 12.64
C THR A 288 0.70 14.32 12.83
N ALA A 289 -0.25 15.04 12.20
CA ALA A 289 -1.66 14.69 12.27
C ALA A 289 -1.97 13.38 11.54
N HIS A 290 -1.33 13.12 10.40
CA HIS A 290 -1.45 11.88 9.64
C HIS A 290 -1.01 10.67 10.47
N ARG A 291 0.18 10.75 11.09
CA ARG A 291 0.70 9.72 11.98
C ARG A 291 -0.27 9.43 13.13
N ASN A 292 -0.74 10.48 13.80
CA ASN A 292 -1.64 10.35 14.94
C ASN A 292 -3.02 9.79 14.54
N PHE A 293 -3.52 10.16 13.36
CA PHE A 293 -4.77 9.64 12.84
C PHE A 293 -4.68 8.12 12.62
N PHE A 294 -3.71 7.68 11.82
CA PHE A 294 -3.57 6.25 11.50
C PHE A 294 -3.18 5.41 12.71
N SER A 295 -2.46 5.96 13.71
CA SER A 295 -2.12 5.23 14.93
C SER A 295 -3.30 5.05 15.91
N ASN A 296 -4.28 5.96 15.89
CA ASN A 296 -5.34 5.98 16.91
C ASN A 296 -6.71 5.58 16.36
N TYR A 297 -6.88 5.52 15.04
CA TYR A 297 -8.17 5.18 14.44
C TYR A 297 -8.32 3.66 14.27
N ALA A 298 -8.93 3.04 15.29
CA ALA A 298 -9.14 1.59 15.38
C ALA A 298 -9.75 0.93 14.12
N PRO A 299 -10.66 1.56 13.35
CA PRO A 299 -11.17 0.95 12.11
C PRO A 299 -10.12 0.68 11.02
N TYR A 300 -8.97 1.35 11.04
CA TYR A 300 -7.84 1.07 10.14
C TYR A 300 -6.83 0.07 10.70
N GLY A 301 -7.04 -0.43 11.93
CA GLY A 301 -6.18 -1.42 12.57
C GLY A 301 -4.75 -0.95 12.76
N GLY A 302 -4.51 0.38 12.72
CA GLY A 302 -3.18 0.94 12.69
C GLY A 302 -2.41 0.66 13.97
N VAL A 303 -1.26 0.01 13.85
CA VAL A 303 -0.34 -0.20 14.99
C VAL A 303 0.85 0.73 14.86
N LEU A 304 0.98 1.63 15.81
CA LEU A 304 2.12 2.53 15.89
C LEU A 304 3.38 1.80 16.36
N VAL A 305 4.47 1.95 15.61
CA VAL A 305 5.80 1.49 15.99
C VAL A 305 6.74 2.69 16.03
N ASN A 306 7.41 2.88 17.16
CA ASN A 306 8.47 3.88 17.34
C ASN A 306 9.82 3.17 17.35
N ASN A 307 10.84 3.78 16.76
CA ASN A 307 12.15 3.16 16.54
C ASN A 307 12.03 1.81 15.79
N PRO A 308 11.35 1.77 14.64
CA PRO A 308 11.17 0.54 13.87
C PRO A 308 12.50 -0.06 13.42
N THR A 309 12.49 -1.37 13.18
CA THR A 309 13.54 -2.10 12.47
C THR A 309 13.10 -2.39 11.03
N ASN A 310 13.96 -3.00 10.20
CA ASN A 310 13.60 -3.38 8.83
C ASN A 310 12.33 -4.26 8.77
N SER A 311 12.09 -5.16 9.74
CA SER A 311 10.90 -6.03 9.72
C SER A 311 9.60 -5.29 10.03
N ASP A 312 9.69 -4.10 10.63
CA ASP A 312 8.52 -3.26 10.92
C ASP A 312 8.05 -2.45 9.70
N ILE A 313 8.93 -2.25 8.72
CA ILE A 313 8.67 -1.42 7.54
C ILE A 313 8.06 -2.27 6.42
N ILE A 314 6.75 -2.47 6.51
CA ILE A 314 5.99 -3.30 5.57
C ILE A 314 5.51 -2.46 4.39
N ILE A 315 5.51 -3.05 3.19
CA ILE A 315 4.95 -2.45 1.97
C ILE A 315 3.54 -1.87 2.17
N GLY A 316 3.33 -0.67 1.64
CA GLY A 316 2.10 0.10 1.73
C GLY A 316 1.89 0.84 3.05
N ASN A 317 2.79 0.70 4.04
CA ASN A 317 2.71 1.49 5.27
C ASN A 317 3.47 2.82 5.11
N PRO A 318 2.97 3.89 5.77
CA PRO A 318 3.70 5.13 5.89
C PRO A 318 4.84 5.00 6.91
N VAL A 319 5.98 5.61 6.59
CA VAL A 319 7.13 5.81 7.49
C VAL A 319 7.25 7.30 7.76
N TYR A 320 7.52 7.67 9.01
CA TYR A 320 7.56 9.04 9.51
C TYR A 320 8.93 9.37 10.06
N TYR A 321 9.34 10.62 9.87
CA TYR A 321 10.65 11.15 10.24
C TYR A 321 10.46 12.39 11.11
N ASP A 322 11.15 12.40 12.24
CA ASP A 322 11.40 13.59 13.05
C ASP A 322 12.88 13.90 12.90
N TRP A 323 13.20 14.90 12.08
CA TRP A 323 14.58 15.18 11.66
C TRP A 323 15.49 15.55 12.83
N THR A 324 14.92 16.15 13.87
CA THR A 324 15.67 16.75 14.98
C THR A 324 15.56 15.95 16.28
N GLY A 325 14.66 14.98 16.35
CA GLY A 325 14.36 14.20 17.54
C GLY A 325 13.61 15.00 18.61
N ASN A 326 12.92 16.08 18.23
CA ASN A 326 12.20 16.96 19.16
C ASN A 326 10.74 16.53 19.43
N GLY A 327 10.29 15.43 18.80
CA GLY A 327 8.94 14.90 18.90
C GLY A 327 7.96 15.45 17.85
N LEU A 328 8.38 16.37 16.99
CA LEU A 328 7.60 16.87 15.86
C LEU A 328 7.94 16.05 14.61
N TRP A 329 6.94 15.40 14.02
CA TRP A 329 7.12 14.60 12.81
C TRP A 329 7.02 15.51 11.60
N ASN A 330 8.10 15.58 10.83
CA ASN A 330 8.31 16.57 9.76
C ASN A 330 8.15 16.02 8.34
N HIS A 331 8.27 14.71 8.18
CA HIS A 331 8.20 14.09 6.87
C HIS A 331 7.55 12.72 6.95
N THR A 332 6.87 12.34 5.87
CA THR A 332 6.36 10.99 5.70
C THR A 332 6.61 10.47 4.29
N THR A 333 6.81 9.17 4.20
CA THR A 333 7.10 8.41 2.98
C THR A 333 6.22 7.17 2.97
N ILE A 334 6.08 6.51 1.82
CA ILE A 334 5.39 5.21 1.69
C ILE A 334 6.44 4.14 1.43
N CYS A 335 6.41 3.04 2.19
CA CYS A 335 7.19 1.85 1.86
C CYS A 335 6.64 1.20 0.59
N VAL A 336 7.46 1.09 -0.45
CA VAL A 336 7.06 0.55 -1.77
C VAL A 336 7.61 -0.85 -2.04
N GLY A 337 8.38 -1.40 -1.11
CA GLY A 337 8.93 -2.75 -1.19
C GLY A 337 10.28 -2.86 -0.49
N THR A 338 11.08 -3.81 -0.94
CA THR A 338 12.47 -4.00 -0.51
C THR A 338 13.39 -3.91 -1.71
N ASN A 339 14.61 -3.43 -1.49
CA ASN A 339 15.69 -3.61 -2.46
C ASN A 339 16.13 -5.09 -2.50
N THR A 340 17.04 -5.40 -3.41
CA THR A 340 17.53 -6.77 -3.62
C THR A 340 18.26 -7.35 -2.40
N ALA A 341 18.81 -6.50 -1.52
CA ALA A 341 19.42 -6.91 -0.24
C ALA A 341 18.40 -7.17 0.89
N GLY A 342 17.10 -6.99 0.63
CA GLY A 342 16.02 -7.16 1.61
C GLY A 342 15.79 -5.94 2.51
N THR A 343 16.44 -4.81 2.24
CA THR A 343 16.23 -3.57 2.99
C THR A 343 15.00 -2.83 2.45
N PRO A 344 14.06 -2.40 3.32
CA PRO A 344 12.88 -1.64 2.88
C PRO A 344 13.24 -0.32 2.22
N VAL A 345 12.50 0.00 1.15
CA VAL A 345 12.68 1.23 0.37
C VAL A 345 11.39 2.03 0.30
N VAL A 346 11.52 3.36 0.26
CA VAL A 346 10.40 4.28 0.35
C VAL A 346 10.39 5.31 -0.77
N ASN A 347 9.18 5.80 -1.07
CA ASN A 347 8.94 6.95 -1.94
C ASN A 347 8.33 8.12 -1.16
N SER A 348 8.63 9.36 -1.58
CA SER A 348 7.97 10.57 -1.05
C SER A 348 7.92 11.71 -2.05
N HIS A 349 7.09 12.70 -1.68
CA HIS A 349 7.04 14.05 -2.22
C HIS A 349 7.51 15.10 -1.19
N ASN A 350 7.52 16.39 -1.54
CA ASN A 350 8.24 17.51 -0.90
C ASN A 350 9.76 17.42 -1.04
N MET A 351 10.27 16.22 -0.83
CA MET A 351 11.55 15.76 -1.33
C MET A 351 11.25 14.51 -2.14
N ASP A 352 11.43 14.63 -3.44
CA ASP A 352 11.06 13.58 -4.37
C ASP A 352 12.10 12.48 -4.27
N TYR A 353 11.74 11.42 -3.55
CA TYR A 353 12.60 10.27 -3.34
C TYR A 353 11.96 9.06 -3.97
N TYR A 354 12.74 8.35 -4.78
CA TYR A 354 12.34 7.10 -5.38
C TYR A 354 13.19 5.96 -4.83
N ARG A 355 12.53 5.02 -4.16
CA ARG A 355 13.12 3.78 -3.62
C ARG A 355 14.39 4.01 -2.80
N VAL A 356 14.41 5.11 -2.05
CA VAL A 356 15.50 5.39 -1.09
C VAL A 356 15.34 4.46 0.11
N LYS A 357 16.45 3.97 0.68
CA LYS A 357 16.43 3.19 1.92
C LYS A 357 15.69 3.93 3.03
N TRP A 358 14.69 3.32 3.66
CA TRP A 358 13.79 4.00 4.60
C TRP A 358 14.44 4.75 5.78
N ASN A 359 15.68 4.43 6.16
CA ASN A 359 16.38 4.98 7.31
C ASN A 359 17.50 5.96 6.93
N TYR A 360 17.21 6.91 6.02
CA TYR A 360 18.20 7.79 5.41
C TYR A 360 18.57 9.07 6.20
N GLY A 361 17.81 9.41 7.24
CA GLY A 361 18.01 10.61 8.05
C GLY A 361 19.35 10.64 8.81
N ALA A 362 19.74 11.84 9.25
CA ALA A 362 20.94 12.05 10.06
C ALA A 362 20.82 11.42 11.47
N ALA A 363 21.91 11.43 12.25
CA ALA A 363 21.96 10.76 13.56
C ALA A 363 20.91 11.24 14.58
N ALA A 364 20.45 12.49 14.47
CA ALA A 364 19.38 13.03 15.32
C ALA A 364 17.98 12.51 14.94
N CYS A 365 17.81 12.03 13.70
CA CYS A 365 16.52 11.66 13.16
C CYS A 365 15.91 10.49 13.93
N LYS A 366 14.63 10.62 14.29
CA LYS A 366 13.80 9.53 14.82
C LYS A 366 12.84 9.05 13.76
N TYR A 367 12.52 7.76 13.85
CA TYR A 367 11.64 7.11 12.89
C TYR A 367 10.44 6.47 13.58
N SER A 368 9.33 6.43 12.85
CA SER A 368 8.14 5.70 13.23
C SER A 368 7.46 5.15 11.99
N THR A 369 6.68 4.09 12.15
CA THR A 369 5.76 3.58 11.12
C THR A 369 4.42 3.30 11.76
N VAL A 370 3.36 3.33 10.96
CA VAL A 370 2.07 2.81 11.36
C VAL A 370 1.75 1.62 10.49
N LYS A 371 1.63 0.44 11.11
CA LYS A 371 1.20 -0.78 10.41
C LYS A 371 -0.29 -0.70 10.16
N ILE A 372 -0.68 -0.28 8.96
CA ILE A 372 -2.08 -0.14 8.53
C ILE A 372 -2.57 -1.48 8.01
N GLY A 373 -3.75 -1.92 8.43
CA GLY A 373 -4.38 -3.13 7.94
C GLY A 373 -5.19 -3.82 9.02
N LYS A 374 -6.39 -4.26 8.65
CA LYS A 374 -7.22 -5.13 9.50
C LYS A 374 -6.82 -6.58 9.26
N TRP A 375 -6.80 -7.39 10.31
CA TRP A 375 -6.74 -8.84 10.16
C TRP A 375 -7.92 -9.32 9.32
N GLU A 376 -7.64 -10.26 8.43
CA GLU A 376 -8.61 -10.84 7.52
C GLU A 376 -8.39 -12.35 7.43
N VAL A 377 -9.44 -13.10 7.70
CA VAL A 377 -9.56 -14.48 7.25
C VAL A 377 -9.81 -14.46 5.74
N LEU A 378 -8.93 -15.08 4.96
CA LEU A 378 -9.01 -15.14 3.51
C LEU A 378 -9.75 -16.40 3.03
N SER A 379 -9.60 -17.52 3.72
CA SER A 379 -10.35 -18.76 3.46
C SER A 379 -10.37 -19.65 4.71
N PRO A 380 -11.50 -20.29 5.05
CA PRO A 380 -12.82 -20.09 4.46
C PRO A 380 -13.37 -18.71 4.88
N ASN A 381 -14.06 -18.03 3.96
CA ASN A 381 -14.56 -16.67 4.20
C ASN A 381 -16.06 -16.51 3.88
N GLY A 382 -16.74 -17.58 3.48
CA GLY A 382 -18.17 -17.60 3.22
C GLY A 382 -18.55 -18.42 2.00
N GLY A 383 -19.55 -19.30 2.17
CA GLY A 383 -20.15 -20.06 1.08
C GLY A 383 -19.35 -21.29 0.62
N GLU A 384 -18.12 -21.49 1.10
CA GLU A 384 -17.37 -22.70 0.83
C GLU A 384 -18.08 -23.94 1.41
N ARG A 385 -17.82 -25.10 0.80
CA ARG A 385 -18.26 -26.40 1.32
C ARG A 385 -17.05 -27.32 1.44
N TRP A 386 -16.67 -27.65 2.65
CA TRP A 386 -15.53 -28.50 2.96
C TRP A 386 -15.98 -29.89 3.41
N LYS A 387 -15.35 -30.93 2.86
CA LYS A 387 -15.70 -32.33 3.14
C LYS A 387 -15.02 -32.82 4.42
N LYS A 388 -15.78 -33.38 5.35
CA LYS A 388 -15.23 -34.06 6.54
C LYS A 388 -14.25 -35.17 6.13
N GLY A 389 -13.16 -35.30 6.89
CA GLY A 389 -12.09 -36.26 6.64
C GLY A 389 -11.08 -35.82 5.58
N THR A 390 -11.21 -34.62 5.01
CA THR A 390 -10.23 -34.05 4.08
C THR A 390 -9.40 -32.95 4.74
N TYR A 391 -8.15 -32.79 4.30
CA TYR A 391 -7.35 -31.63 4.65
C TYR A 391 -7.77 -30.43 3.81
N GLN A 392 -7.96 -29.30 4.48
CA GLN A 392 -8.31 -28.01 3.88
C GLN A 392 -7.37 -26.95 4.44
N THR A 393 -7.03 -25.94 3.64
CA THR A 393 -6.13 -24.86 4.08
C THR A 393 -6.93 -23.66 4.55
N ILE A 394 -6.71 -23.26 5.79
CA ILE A 394 -7.16 -22.00 6.35
C ILE A 394 -6.13 -20.94 5.98
N ARG A 395 -6.56 -19.77 5.51
CA ARG A 395 -5.68 -18.67 5.08
C ARG A 395 -6.08 -17.35 5.72
N TRP A 396 -5.10 -16.52 6.04
CA TRP A 396 -5.28 -15.18 6.58
C TRP A 396 -4.17 -14.24 6.09
N ASN A 397 -4.33 -12.93 6.28
CA ASN A 397 -3.27 -11.97 6.01
C ASN A 397 -2.29 -11.85 7.21
N VAL A 398 -1.00 -11.78 6.93
CA VAL A 398 0.04 -11.62 7.97
C VAL A 398 0.30 -10.13 8.17
N LEU A 399 0.10 -9.64 9.40
CA LEU A 399 0.25 -8.22 9.76
C LEU A 399 1.24 -7.97 10.90
N ASP A 400 1.65 -9.02 11.60
CA ASP A 400 2.61 -9.01 12.69
C ASP A 400 3.42 -10.31 12.74
N GLU A 401 4.43 -10.36 13.59
CA GLU A 401 5.20 -11.57 13.86
C GLU A 401 4.56 -12.40 14.99
N GLY A 402 4.98 -13.65 15.15
CA GLY A 402 4.56 -14.52 16.24
C GLY A 402 3.63 -15.64 15.78
N ASN A 403 2.63 -15.97 16.60
CA ASN A 403 1.72 -17.08 16.38
C ASN A 403 0.26 -16.62 16.41
N VAL A 404 -0.63 -17.42 15.82
CA VAL A 404 -2.08 -17.24 15.85
C VAL A 404 -2.78 -18.40 16.57
N TRP A 405 -3.92 -18.08 17.16
CA TRP A 405 -4.92 -19.00 17.70
C TRP A 405 -6.10 -19.08 16.73
N ILE A 406 -6.46 -20.29 16.31
CA ILE A 406 -7.54 -20.55 15.36
C ILE A 406 -8.67 -21.32 16.05
N GLU A 407 -9.89 -20.79 15.91
CA GLU A 407 -11.11 -21.34 16.52
C GLU A 407 -12.20 -21.58 15.47
N LEU A 408 -12.98 -22.64 15.67
CA LEU A 408 -14.17 -22.98 14.88
C LEU A 408 -15.42 -22.66 15.70
N SER A 409 -16.42 -22.07 15.07
CA SER A 409 -17.80 -22.13 15.55
C SER A 409 -18.60 -23.04 14.64
N VAL A 410 -19.41 -23.92 15.23
CA VAL A 410 -20.35 -24.79 14.47
C VAL A 410 -21.80 -24.30 14.55
N ASN A 411 -22.04 -23.19 15.24
CA ASN A 411 -23.37 -22.66 15.57
C ASN A 411 -23.47 -21.15 15.30
N GLY A 412 -22.88 -20.69 14.19
CA GLY A 412 -23.00 -19.31 13.73
C GLY A 412 -22.41 -18.27 14.69
N GLY A 413 -21.38 -18.64 15.46
CA GLY A 413 -20.66 -17.75 16.37
C GLY A 413 -21.13 -17.77 17.83
N SER A 414 -22.15 -18.57 18.16
CA SER A 414 -22.70 -18.64 19.53
C SER A 414 -21.71 -19.27 20.53
N SER A 415 -20.91 -20.23 20.09
CA SER A 415 -19.79 -20.80 20.84
C SER A 415 -18.61 -21.14 19.92
N TRP A 416 -17.42 -21.22 20.50
CA TRP A 416 -16.15 -21.42 19.79
C TRP A 416 -15.39 -22.60 20.40
N GLU A 417 -14.82 -23.45 19.55
CA GLU A 417 -13.89 -24.52 19.91
C GLU A 417 -12.52 -24.25 19.30
N THR A 418 -11.45 -24.54 20.04
CA THR A 418 -10.08 -24.39 19.54
C THR A 418 -9.76 -25.47 18.51
N ILE A 419 -9.30 -25.05 17.32
CA ILE A 419 -8.69 -25.94 16.34
C ILE A 419 -7.17 -26.00 16.57
N PHE A 420 -6.54 -24.83 16.66
CA PHE A 420 -5.10 -24.67 16.86
C PHE A 420 -4.84 -23.62 17.93
N SER A 421 -4.38 -24.02 19.13
CA SER A 421 -4.14 -23.07 20.23
C SER A 421 -2.96 -22.12 19.98
N SER A 422 -2.04 -22.50 19.08
CA SER A 422 -0.88 -21.71 18.68
C SER A 422 -0.26 -22.33 17.43
N THR A 423 -0.22 -21.59 16.33
CA THR A 423 0.50 -21.93 15.10
C THR A 423 1.24 -20.70 14.56
N PRO A 424 2.39 -20.82 13.84
CA PRO A 424 3.08 -19.67 13.29
C PRO A 424 2.16 -18.74 12.50
N ASN A 425 2.39 -17.42 12.61
CA ASN A 425 1.68 -16.43 11.82
C ASN A 425 2.31 -16.27 10.43
N ASP A 426 2.26 -17.32 9.61
CA ASP A 426 2.85 -17.35 8.26
C ASP A 426 1.80 -17.28 7.13
N GLY A 427 0.52 -17.17 7.49
CA GLY A 427 -0.59 -16.87 6.59
C GLY A 427 -1.42 -18.08 6.17
N GLU A 428 -1.02 -19.30 6.53
CA GLU A 428 -1.82 -20.49 6.28
C GLU A 428 -1.64 -21.63 7.29
N GLU A 429 -2.69 -22.42 7.49
CA GLU A 429 -2.67 -23.60 8.35
C GLU A 429 -3.49 -24.74 7.72
N MET A 430 -2.95 -25.96 7.71
CA MET A 430 -3.66 -27.12 7.18
C MET A 430 -4.54 -27.79 8.25
N TRP A 431 -5.84 -27.83 8.02
CA TRP A 431 -6.82 -28.40 8.93
C TRP A 431 -7.44 -29.69 8.38
N LEU A 432 -7.38 -30.76 9.19
CA LEU A 432 -8.19 -31.97 8.95
C LEU A 432 -9.62 -31.72 9.44
N VAL A 433 -10.56 -31.55 8.51
CA VAL A 433 -11.96 -31.28 8.84
C VAL A 433 -12.59 -32.46 9.58
N ASN A 434 -12.93 -32.26 10.85
CA ASN A 434 -13.43 -33.32 11.76
C ASN A 434 -14.81 -33.01 12.37
N ARG A 435 -15.51 -32.02 11.81
CA ARG A 435 -16.87 -31.59 12.21
C ARG A 435 -17.80 -31.53 11.01
N VAL A 436 -19.09 -31.45 11.28
CA VAL A 436 -20.15 -31.23 10.30
C VAL A 436 -21.10 -30.15 10.80
N THR A 437 -21.48 -29.20 9.93
CA THR A 437 -22.45 -28.14 10.23
C THR A 437 -22.75 -27.34 8.96
N GLU A 438 -23.91 -26.69 8.92
CA GLU A 438 -24.25 -25.71 7.88
C GLU A 438 -23.86 -24.28 8.24
N ASN A 439 -23.46 -24.04 9.49
CA ASN A 439 -23.27 -22.70 10.06
C ASN A 439 -21.86 -22.53 10.63
N ALA A 440 -20.84 -23.01 9.91
CA ALA A 440 -19.46 -22.87 10.36
C ALA A 440 -18.98 -21.42 10.23
N LEU A 441 -18.25 -20.93 11.24
CA LEU A 441 -17.43 -19.73 11.16
C LEU A 441 -16.03 -20.06 11.67
N ILE A 442 -15.02 -19.40 11.14
CA ILE A 442 -13.66 -19.53 11.64
C ILE A 442 -13.18 -18.19 12.17
N ARG A 443 -12.39 -18.22 13.24
CA ARG A 443 -11.77 -17.04 13.84
C ARG A 443 -10.27 -17.27 13.93
N VAL A 444 -9.50 -16.28 13.49
CA VAL A 444 -8.04 -16.23 13.64
C VAL A 444 -7.70 -15.07 14.55
N THR A 445 -6.90 -15.31 15.59
CA THR A 445 -6.48 -14.31 16.59
C THR A 445 -4.97 -14.36 16.76
N SER A 446 -4.27 -13.26 16.54
CA SER A 446 -2.88 -13.06 16.92
C SER A 446 -2.68 -13.25 18.43
N LEU A 447 -1.63 -13.99 18.79
CA LEU A 447 -1.17 -14.12 20.16
C LEU A 447 -0.18 -13.03 20.56
N SER A 448 0.32 -12.24 19.59
CA SER A 448 1.27 -11.14 19.81
C SER A 448 0.61 -9.76 19.70
N HIS A 449 -0.58 -9.64 19.10
CA HIS A 449 -1.33 -8.39 18.99
C HIS A 449 -2.73 -8.42 19.64
N PRO A 450 -3.03 -7.49 20.56
CA PRO A 450 -4.30 -7.46 21.30
C PRO A 450 -5.54 -7.17 20.43
N TYR A 451 -5.37 -6.65 19.21
CA TYR A 451 -6.44 -6.37 18.26
C TYR A 451 -6.34 -7.21 16.99
N GLY A 452 -5.42 -8.17 16.95
CA GLY A 452 -5.13 -8.92 15.75
C GLY A 452 -6.12 -10.05 15.52
N ARG A 453 -7.39 -9.76 15.26
CA ARG A 453 -8.43 -10.78 15.18
C ARG A 453 -9.38 -10.53 14.03
N ASP A 454 -9.75 -11.61 13.35
CA ASP A 454 -10.83 -11.59 12.37
C ASP A 454 -11.65 -12.89 12.38
N ILE A 455 -12.87 -12.79 11.86
CA ILE A 455 -13.81 -13.89 11.70
C ILE A 455 -14.20 -13.95 10.23
N SER A 456 -14.33 -15.16 9.67
CA SER A 456 -14.87 -15.36 8.32
C SER A 456 -16.15 -14.54 8.10
N ASN A 457 -16.21 -13.82 6.98
CA ASN A 457 -17.25 -12.82 6.69
C ASN A 457 -18.66 -13.40 6.64
N ASN A 458 -18.81 -14.63 6.15
CA ASN A 458 -20.08 -15.36 6.18
C ASN A 458 -19.86 -16.81 6.62
N THR A 459 -20.96 -17.51 6.88
CA THR A 459 -20.89 -18.94 7.19
C THR A 459 -20.42 -19.76 5.99
N PHE A 460 -19.69 -20.83 6.28
CA PHE A 460 -19.35 -21.89 5.34
C PHE A 460 -19.90 -23.22 5.84
N LYS A 461 -19.87 -24.25 4.99
CA LYS A 461 -20.45 -25.57 5.28
C LYS A 461 -19.35 -26.60 5.49
N LEU A 462 -19.47 -27.36 6.59
CA LEU A 462 -18.72 -28.59 6.81
C LEU A 462 -19.65 -29.76 6.55
N ALA A 463 -19.43 -30.44 5.43
CA ALA A 463 -20.38 -31.40 4.88
C ALA A 463 -19.88 -32.85 4.99
N ASP A 464 -20.84 -33.77 5.12
CA ASP A 464 -20.62 -35.21 5.17
C ASP A 464 -21.85 -35.95 4.63
N LEU A 465 -21.61 -37.15 4.10
CA LEU A 465 -22.64 -38.08 3.63
C LEU A 465 -22.20 -39.48 4.06
N THR A 466 -23.04 -40.21 4.78
CA THR A 466 -22.68 -41.54 5.32
C THR A 466 -23.86 -42.49 5.28
N VAL A 467 -23.69 -43.67 4.67
CA VAL A 467 -24.68 -44.75 4.65
C VAL A 467 -24.83 -45.34 6.04
N THR A 468 -26.06 -45.44 6.55
CA THR A 468 -26.35 -45.98 7.89
C THR A 468 -27.03 -47.34 7.85
N SER A 469 -27.80 -47.65 6.80
CA SER A 469 -28.32 -49.01 6.56
C SER A 469 -28.66 -49.19 5.07
N PRO A 470 -28.36 -50.35 4.45
CA PRO A 470 -27.62 -51.46 5.03
C PRO A 470 -26.14 -51.07 5.18
N ASN A 471 -25.52 -51.48 6.27
CA ASN A 471 -24.13 -51.15 6.57
C ASN A 471 -23.25 -52.38 6.86
N GLY A 472 -23.85 -53.57 6.87
CA GLY A 472 -23.14 -54.83 7.05
C GLY A 472 -23.98 -55.90 7.76
N GLY A 473 -24.04 -57.10 7.18
CA GLY A 473 -24.61 -58.29 7.82
C GLY A 473 -26.13 -58.38 7.81
N GLU A 474 -26.84 -57.36 7.30
CA GLU A 474 -28.30 -57.43 7.12
C GLU A 474 -28.68 -58.55 6.15
N GLN A 475 -29.89 -59.10 6.32
CA GLN A 475 -30.47 -60.08 5.41
C GLN A 475 -31.79 -59.56 4.88
N TRP A 476 -31.85 -59.37 3.58
CA TRP A 476 -33.01 -58.82 2.88
C TRP A 476 -33.57 -59.86 1.93
N VAL A 477 -34.89 -60.06 1.97
CA VAL A 477 -35.55 -61.07 1.16
C VAL A 477 -35.97 -60.44 -0.17
N ARG A 478 -35.67 -61.08 -1.29
CA ARG A 478 -36.11 -60.62 -2.60
C ARG A 478 -37.65 -60.45 -2.61
N GLY A 479 -38.11 -59.32 -3.10
CA GLY A 479 -39.53 -58.95 -3.15
C GLY A 479 -40.04 -58.22 -1.90
N SER A 480 -39.28 -58.15 -0.80
CA SER A 480 -39.61 -57.26 0.32
C SER A 480 -39.31 -55.80 -0.02
N THR A 481 -39.97 -54.88 0.69
CA THR A 481 -39.62 -53.46 0.69
C THR A 481 -38.72 -53.20 1.88
N GLU A 482 -37.47 -52.86 1.61
CA GLU A 482 -36.47 -52.55 2.63
C GLU A 482 -36.18 -51.05 2.68
N THR A 483 -35.67 -50.61 3.82
CA THR A 483 -35.37 -49.19 4.05
C THR A 483 -33.86 -48.96 3.96
N ILE A 484 -33.46 -48.08 3.05
CA ILE A 484 -32.09 -47.58 2.94
C ILE A 484 -32.03 -46.26 3.70
N THR A 485 -31.08 -46.12 4.62
CA THR A 485 -30.89 -44.91 5.43
C THR A 485 -29.47 -44.37 5.31
N TRP A 486 -29.34 -43.05 5.43
CA TRP A 486 -28.05 -42.35 5.45
C TRP A 486 -28.13 -41.09 6.33
N SER A 487 -26.98 -40.62 6.80
CA SER A 487 -26.80 -39.31 7.41
C SER A 487 -26.24 -38.34 6.37
N SER A 488 -26.77 -37.11 6.33
CA SER A 488 -26.30 -36.06 5.43
C SER A 488 -26.36 -34.70 6.13
N VAL A 489 -25.24 -33.99 6.16
CA VAL A 489 -25.15 -32.63 6.72
C VAL A 489 -24.43 -31.73 5.72
N GLY A 490 -24.90 -30.49 5.54
CA GLY A 490 -24.28 -29.52 4.64
C GLY A 490 -24.51 -29.77 3.14
N LEU A 491 -25.33 -30.79 2.81
CA LEU A 491 -25.69 -31.19 1.45
C LEU A 491 -27.21 -31.12 1.26
N GLY A 492 -27.67 -30.24 0.37
CA GLY A 492 -29.08 -30.17 -0.04
C GLY A 492 -29.40 -31.08 -1.23
N GLY A 493 -30.57 -30.88 -1.84
CA GLY A 493 -30.97 -31.53 -3.09
C GLY A 493 -31.32 -33.02 -2.93
N ASN A 494 -30.95 -33.82 -3.93
CA ASN A 494 -31.28 -35.24 -4.03
C ASN A 494 -30.01 -36.10 -4.03
N VAL A 495 -30.19 -37.40 -3.80
CA VAL A 495 -29.15 -38.43 -3.89
C VAL A 495 -29.54 -39.50 -4.91
N ARG A 496 -28.53 -40.15 -5.49
CA ARG A 496 -28.66 -41.40 -6.24
C ARG A 496 -28.23 -42.56 -5.35
N ILE A 497 -28.92 -43.69 -5.46
CA ILE A 497 -28.60 -44.91 -4.72
C ILE A 497 -28.24 -46.00 -5.73
N ASP A 498 -27.02 -46.52 -5.59
CA ASP A 498 -26.47 -47.59 -6.40
C ASP A 498 -26.34 -48.87 -5.54
N LEU A 499 -26.65 -50.02 -6.15
CA LEU A 499 -26.45 -51.36 -5.60
C LEU A 499 -25.27 -52.03 -6.31
N SER A 500 -24.38 -52.65 -5.54
CA SER A 500 -23.45 -53.66 -6.04
C SER A 500 -23.89 -55.03 -5.55
N THR A 501 -23.81 -56.05 -6.41
CA THR A 501 -24.08 -57.45 -6.06
C THR A 501 -22.81 -58.31 -5.97
N ASN A 502 -21.65 -57.70 -6.23
CA ASN A 502 -20.35 -58.37 -6.33
C ASN A 502 -19.28 -57.67 -5.49
N GLY A 503 -19.63 -57.24 -4.28
CA GLY A 503 -18.68 -56.70 -3.31
C GLY A 503 -18.13 -55.31 -3.64
N GLY A 504 -18.76 -54.57 -4.54
CA GLY A 504 -18.36 -53.21 -4.93
C GLY A 504 -17.61 -53.13 -6.27
N ALA A 505 -17.41 -54.25 -6.97
CA ALA A 505 -16.71 -54.26 -8.26
C ALA A 505 -17.53 -53.62 -9.40
N ASN A 506 -18.85 -53.87 -9.43
CA ASN A 506 -19.79 -53.23 -10.37
C ASN A 506 -20.96 -52.61 -9.61
N TRP A 507 -21.55 -51.56 -10.18
CA TRP A 507 -22.63 -50.79 -9.56
C TRP A 507 -23.78 -50.59 -10.54
N GLN A 508 -25.00 -50.85 -10.09
CA GLN A 508 -26.25 -50.58 -10.79
C GLN A 508 -27.06 -49.56 -10.00
N THR A 509 -27.52 -48.50 -10.66
CA THR A 509 -28.45 -47.55 -10.02
C THR A 509 -29.80 -48.22 -9.77
N ILE A 510 -30.24 -48.23 -8.51
CA ILE A 510 -31.55 -48.76 -8.09
C ILE A 510 -32.54 -47.63 -7.81
N ILE A 511 -32.06 -46.45 -7.41
CA ILE A 511 -32.85 -45.23 -7.29
C ILE A 511 -32.06 -44.08 -7.90
N SER A 512 -32.54 -43.54 -9.03
CA SER A 512 -31.84 -42.49 -9.78
C SER A 512 -31.86 -41.12 -9.10
N SER A 513 -32.89 -40.86 -8.29
CA SER A 513 -33.08 -39.60 -7.57
C SER A 513 -34.05 -39.79 -6.39
N ALA A 514 -33.54 -39.73 -5.17
CA ALA A 514 -34.32 -39.64 -3.93
C ALA A 514 -34.04 -38.30 -3.24
N PRO A 515 -35.02 -37.64 -2.59
CA PRO A 515 -34.75 -36.49 -1.73
C PRO A 515 -33.65 -36.80 -0.71
N ASN A 516 -32.71 -35.87 -0.48
CA ASN A 516 -31.64 -36.06 0.50
C ASN A 516 -32.14 -35.83 1.94
N ASN A 517 -33.10 -36.64 2.38
CA ASN A 517 -33.75 -36.57 3.69
C ASN A 517 -33.40 -37.75 4.61
N GLY A 518 -32.38 -38.54 4.25
CA GLY A 518 -31.83 -39.63 5.06
C GLY A 518 -32.55 -40.97 4.93
N ILE A 519 -33.55 -41.09 4.06
CA ILE A 519 -34.34 -42.31 3.90
C ILE A 519 -34.83 -42.53 2.47
N ALA A 520 -34.76 -43.77 2.01
CA ALA A 520 -35.42 -44.23 0.80
C ALA A 520 -35.92 -45.67 0.97
N TYR A 521 -37.02 -46.00 0.28
CA TYR A 521 -37.59 -47.33 0.28
C TYR A 521 -37.24 -48.04 -1.03
N TRP A 522 -36.75 -49.26 -0.94
CA TRP A 522 -36.38 -50.07 -2.09
C TRP A 522 -37.09 -51.41 -2.05
N VAL A 523 -37.81 -51.73 -3.13
CA VAL A 523 -38.32 -53.10 -3.35
C VAL A 523 -37.15 -53.94 -3.85
N VAL A 524 -36.72 -54.92 -3.06
CA VAL A 524 -35.53 -55.74 -3.32
C VAL A 524 -35.78 -56.62 -4.55
N ASN A 525 -35.41 -56.12 -5.73
CA ASN A 525 -35.67 -56.76 -7.02
C ASN A 525 -34.39 -57.28 -7.70
N SER A 526 -33.31 -57.47 -6.94
CA SER A 526 -32.01 -57.95 -7.42
C SER A 526 -31.83 -59.46 -7.25
N VAL A 527 -30.75 -60.00 -7.80
CA VAL A 527 -30.35 -61.42 -7.64
C VAL A 527 -29.86 -61.69 -6.22
N SER A 528 -30.07 -62.91 -5.73
CA SER A 528 -29.56 -63.34 -4.42
C SER A 528 -28.02 -63.31 -4.39
N THR A 529 -27.45 -62.75 -3.34
CA THR A 529 -25.99 -62.64 -3.15
C THR A 529 -25.67 -62.40 -1.68
N THR A 530 -24.50 -62.83 -1.21
CA THR A 530 -23.96 -62.49 0.12
C THR A 530 -23.03 -61.27 0.09
N GLN A 531 -22.83 -60.69 -1.09
CA GLN A 531 -21.85 -59.62 -1.34
C GLN A 531 -22.52 -58.30 -1.74
N ALA A 532 -23.79 -58.09 -1.35
CA ALA A 532 -24.49 -56.87 -1.72
C ALA A 532 -23.90 -55.65 -0.99
N ARG A 533 -23.77 -54.51 -1.66
CA ARG A 533 -23.37 -53.23 -1.07
C ARG A 533 -24.23 -52.09 -1.60
N ILE A 534 -24.51 -51.11 -0.76
CA ILE A 534 -25.20 -49.87 -1.15
C ILE A 534 -24.20 -48.73 -1.20
N ARG A 535 -24.32 -47.87 -2.21
CA ARG A 535 -23.62 -46.58 -2.30
C ARG A 535 -24.63 -45.47 -2.50
N VAL A 536 -24.55 -44.44 -1.68
CA VAL A 536 -25.35 -43.22 -1.80
C VAL A 536 -24.45 -42.11 -2.33
N VAL A 537 -24.90 -41.40 -3.36
CA VAL A 537 -24.13 -40.36 -4.05
C VAL A 537 -24.96 -39.08 -4.12
N SER A 538 -24.43 -37.97 -3.64
CA SER A 538 -25.08 -36.67 -3.81
C SER A 538 -25.18 -36.28 -5.29
N LEU A 539 -26.36 -35.85 -5.72
CA LEU A 539 -26.59 -35.34 -7.08
C LEU A 539 -26.20 -33.86 -7.22
N VAL A 540 -26.02 -33.15 -6.11
CA VAL A 540 -25.54 -31.75 -6.11
C VAL A 540 -24.01 -31.72 -6.24
N ASP A 541 -23.32 -32.70 -5.64
CA ASP A 541 -21.87 -32.81 -5.70
C ASP A 541 -21.43 -34.27 -5.54
N SER A 542 -21.08 -34.91 -6.65
CA SER A 542 -20.73 -36.34 -6.69
C SER A 542 -19.46 -36.71 -5.92
N THR A 543 -18.63 -35.74 -5.51
CA THR A 543 -17.49 -36.00 -4.63
C THR A 543 -17.93 -36.40 -3.22
N TYR A 544 -19.19 -36.10 -2.86
CA TYR A 544 -19.87 -36.61 -1.67
C TYR A 544 -20.62 -37.89 -2.03
N SER A 545 -19.97 -39.01 -1.76
CA SER A 545 -20.55 -40.34 -1.81
C SER A 545 -20.04 -41.17 -0.65
N ASP A 546 -20.84 -42.14 -0.24
CA ASP A 546 -20.45 -43.13 0.75
C ASP A 546 -21.00 -44.51 0.41
N THR A 547 -20.30 -45.55 0.85
CA THR A 547 -20.61 -46.95 0.59
C THR A 547 -20.75 -47.69 1.90
N SER A 548 -21.71 -48.62 1.97
CA SER A 548 -21.88 -49.52 3.12
C SER A 548 -20.55 -50.13 3.56
N ASN A 549 -20.27 -50.11 4.87
CA ASN A 549 -19.00 -50.52 5.46
C ASN A 549 -18.68 -51.98 5.15
N ALA A 550 -19.67 -52.85 5.23
CA ALA A 550 -19.58 -54.26 4.85
C ALA A 550 -20.70 -54.67 3.87
N GLY A 551 -20.65 -55.93 3.44
CA GLY A 551 -21.69 -56.51 2.60
C GLY A 551 -22.92 -56.93 3.40
N PHE A 552 -24.09 -56.89 2.77
CA PHE A 552 -25.34 -57.49 3.26
C PHE A 552 -25.78 -58.63 2.32
N THR A 553 -26.71 -59.46 2.79
CA THR A 553 -27.19 -60.64 2.04
C THR A 553 -28.58 -60.38 1.45
N ILE A 554 -28.76 -60.70 0.18
CA ILE A 554 -30.05 -60.80 -0.49
C ILE A 554 -30.39 -62.28 -0.64
N THR A 555 -31.50 -62.73 -0.08
CA THR A 555 -31.99 -64.12 -0.15
C THR A 555 -33.22 -64.25 -1.05
N GLU A 556 -33.49 -65.46 -1.54
CA GLU A 556 -34.76 -65.75 -2.21
C GLU A 556 -35.91 -65.89 -1.18
N PRO A 557 -37.18 -65.67 -1.58
CA PRO A 557 -38.32 -65.91 -0.70
C PRO A 557 -38.36 -67.38 -0.27
N THR A 558 -38.58 -67.64 1.01
CA THR A 558 -38.93 -68.99 1.47
C THR A 558 -40.24 -69.42 0.82
N LYS A 559 -40.20 -70.57 0.14
CA LYS A 559 -41.36 -71.19 -0.52
C LYS A 559 -42.47 -71.59 0.44
#